data_AF-A0A495KKX4-F1
#
_entry.id   AF-A0A495KKX4-F1
#
_cell.length_a   1.000
_cell.length_b   1.000
_cell.length_c   1.000
_cell.angle_alpha   90.00
_cell.angle_beta   90.00
_cell.angle_gamma   90.00
#
_symmetry.space_group_name_H-M   'P 1'
#
loop_
_entity.id
_entity.type
_entity.pdbx_description
1 polymer ?
#
loop_
_entity_poly.entity_id
_entity_poly.type
_entity_poly.pdbx_seq_one_letter_code
_entity_poly.pdbx_strand_id
1 'polypeptide(L)'
;MKKLFLIPLAFSLLIACGKKEKETEEYNPAADPSATETTATDPSTYDPKRGEGKFTTVELGTALDGAMATKGEEVAGVKCTSCHKMTDERLVGPGWKGVTERRKPEWIMNFITNPDPMIDKDPEVQAQLEICLVRMPNQGLSDDDARHILEFMRKNDGVK
;
A
#
# COMPACT_ATOMS: atom_id res chain seq x y z
N MET A 1 38.93 45.91 -28.22
CA MET A 1 38.97 45.37 -29.60
C MET A 1 38.76 43.87 -29.54
N LYS A 2 37.80 43.39 -30.32
CA LYS A 2 37.17 42.05 -30.31
C LYS A 2 38.18 40.91 -30.42
N LYS A 3 37.94 39.82 -29.68
CA LYS A 3 38.23 38.45 -30.15
C LYS A 3 37.12 37.50 -29.68
N LEU A 4 36.13 37.31 -30.56
CA LEU A 4 35.36 36.07 -30.62
C LEU A 4 36.29 34.98 -31.16
N PHE A 5 36.30 33.81 -30.53
CA PHE A 5 36.67 32.56 -31.19
C PHE A 5 35.71 31.46 -30.76
N LEU A 6 34.92 31.01 -31.75
CA LEU A 6 34.09 29.82 -31.73
C LEU A 6 34.94 28.57 -31.44
N ILE A 7 34.47 27.71 -30.54
CA ILE A 7 35.01 26.36 -30.34
C ILE A 7 34.00 25.36 -30.93
N PRO A 8 34.41 24.48 -31.87
CA PRO A 8 33.52 23.49 -32.47
C PRO A 8 33.29 22.28 -31.56
N LEU A 9 32.04 21.80 -31.59
CA LEU A 9 31.54 20.58 -30.94
C LEU A 9 32.15 19.34 -31.63
N ALA A 10 33.04 18.64 -30.92
CA ALA A 10 33.57 17.35 -31.35
C ALA A 10 32.65 16.22 -30.88
N PHE A 11 31.95 15.60 -31.82
CA PHE A 11 31.20 14.36 -31.64
C PHE A 11 32.21 13.19 -31.60
N SER A 12 32.19 12.38 -30.56
CA SER A 12 32.97 11.14 -30.50
C SER A 12 32.08 10.03 -29.97
N LEU A 13 31.51 9.25 -30.90
CA LEU A 13 30.96 7.93 -30.63
C LEU A 13 32.11 6.98 -30.30
N LEU A 14 32.11 6.41 -29.09
CA LEU A 14 32.92 5.25 -28.76
C LEU A 14 32.00 4.03 -28.66
N ILE A 15 32.03 3.21 -29.70
CA ILE A 15 31.55 1.82 -29.67
C ILE A 15 32.66 0.99 -29.01
N ALA A 16 32.37 0.40 -27.86
CA ALA A 16 33.25 -0.56 -27.21
C ALA A 16 32.60 -1.96 -27.25
N CYS A 17 33.14 -2.84 -28.10
CA CYS A 17 32.95 -4.28 -28.01
C CYS A 17 33.91 -4.85 -26.96
N GLY A 18 33.37 -5.48 -25.92
CA GLY A 18 34.12 -6.26 -24.93
C GLY A 18 33.73 -7.75 -25.02
N LYS A 19 34.74 -8.61 -25.20
CA LYS A 19 34.67 -10.07 -25.31
C LYS A 19 35.34 -10.72 -24.09
N LYS A 20 34.71 -11.76 -23.53
CA LYS A 20 35.14 -12.80 -22.53
C LYS A 20 34.08 -12.89 -21.41
N GLU A 21 33.66 -14.02 -20.86
CA GLU A 21 34.06 -15.44 -20.90
C GLU A 21 32.84 -16.29 -20.49
N LYS A 22 32.81 -17.57 -20.88
CA LYS A 22 31.79 -18.54 -20.47
C LYS A 22 32.13 -19.07 -19.07
N GLU A 23 31.23 -18.85 -18.11
CA GLU A 23 31.03 -19.75 -16.97
C GLU A 23 29.59 -20.27 -17.06
N THR A 24 29.47 -21.54 -17.39
CA THR A 24 28.26 -22.34 -17.19
C THR A 24 28.23 -22.74 -15.72
N GLU A 25 27.45 -22.01 -14.91
CA GLU A 25 26.88 -22.56 -13.69
C GLU A 25 25.44 -23.00 -13.98
N GLU A 26 25.18 -24.27 -13.74
CA GLU A 26 23.87 -24.90 -13.80
C GLU A 26 22.95 -24.25 -12.75
N TYR A 27 22.01 -23.43 -13.20
CA TYR A 27 20.89 -23.01 -12.37
C TYR A 27 19.91 -24.18 -12.24
N ASN A 28 19.98 -24.88 -11.10
CA ASN A 28 19.04 -25.90 -10.69
C ASN A 28 17.85 -25.21 -9.97
N PRO A 29 16.61 -25.22 -10.51
CA PRO A 29 15.46 -24.71 -9.79
C PRO A 29 14.94 -25.82 -8.85
N ALA A 30 15.67 -26.07 -7.77
CA ALA A 30 15.15 -26.84 -6.64
C ALA A 30 14.42 -25.87 -5.70
N ALA A 31 13.10 -25.80 -5.93
CA ALA A 31 12.04 -25.45 -4.99
C ALA A 31 12.44 -24.87 -3.63
N ASP A 32 12.29 -23.55 -3.49
CA ASP A 32 12.01 -22.91 -2.21
C ASP A 32 10.47 -22.88 -2.03
N PRO A 33 9.89 -23.57 -1.03
CA PRO A 33 8.45 -23.53 -0.77
C PRO A 33 8.14 -22.30 0.10
N SER A 34 8.24 -21.12 -0.50
CA SER A 34 7.66 -19.89 0.07
C SER A 34 6.81 -19.17 -0.97
N ALA A 35 6.01 -19.96 -1.68
CA ALA A 35 4.74 -19.50 -2.18
C ALA A 35 3.74 -19.76 -1.05
N THR A 36 3.42 -18.73 -0.27
CA THR A 36 2.18 -18.76 0.52
C THR A 36 1.07 -19.03 -0.48
N GLU A 37 0.51 -20.22 -0.44
CA GLU A 37 -0.64 -20.62 -1.23
C GLU A 37 -1.74 -19.59 -1.00
N THR A 38 -1.99 -18.75 -2.01
CA THR A 38 -3.27 -18.06 -2.14
C THR A 38 -4.31 -19.16 -2.34
N THR A 39 -4.86 -19.66 -1.24
CA THR A 39 -6.04 -20.52 -1.29
C THR A 39 -7.13 -19.67 -1.90
N ALA A 40 -7.41 -19.89 -3.18
CA ALA A 40 -8.52 -19.24 -3.86
C ALA A 40 -9.82 -19.75 -3.24
N THR A 41 -10.29 -19.03 -2.23
CA THR A 41 -11.63 -19.20 -1.67
C THR A 41 -12.66 -18.80 -2.72
N ASP A 42 -13.63 -19.68 -2.94
CA ASP A 42 -14.82 -19.47 -3.76
C ASP A 42 -15.44 -18.09 -3.47
N PRO A 43 -15.78 -17.26 -4.48
CA PRO A 43 -16.39 -15.94 -4.27
C PRO A 43 -17.68 -15.98 -3.42
N SER A 44 -18.34 -17.14 -3.30
CA SER A 44 -19.48 -17.34 -2.38
C SER A 44 -19.10 -17.40 -0.89
N THR A 45 -17.81 -17.47 -0.56
CA THR A 45 -17.27 -17.57 0.82
C THR A 45 -16.64 -16.29 1.35
N TYR A 46 -16.68 -15.21 0.56
CA TYR A 46 -16.13 -13.91 0.97
C TYR A 46 -16.97 -13.23 2.06
N ASP A 47 -16.33 -12.79 3.14
CA ASP A 47 -16.97 -12.02 4.21
C ASP A 47 -16.68 -10.51 4.03
N PRO A 48 -17.64 -9.70 3.55
CA PRO A 48 -17.43 -8.26 3.34
C PRO A 48 -17.25 -7.47 4.64
N LYS A 49 -17.54 -8.04 5.80
CA LYS A 49 -17.29 -7.37 7.09
C LYS A 49 -15.87 -7.56 7.57
N ARG A 50 -15.19 -8.66 7.19
CA ARG A 50 -13.82 -8.98 7.59
C ARG A 50 -12.79 -8.67 6.49
N GLY A 51 -13.19 -8.81 5.23
CA GLY A 51 -12.29 -8.75 4.10
C GLY A 51 -11.54 -10.06 3.83
N GLU A 52 -10.50 -9.95 3.00
CA GLU A 52 -9.58 -11.04 2.66
C GLU A 52 -8.20 -10.72 3.23
N GLY A 53 -7.64 -11.62 4.04
CA GLY A 53 -6.31 -11.44 4.63
C GLY A 53 -6.14 -12.17 5.97
N LYS A 54 -4.96 -11.97 6.58
CA LYS A 54 -4.49 -12.68 7.77
C LYS A 54 -5.14 -12.24 9.08
N PHE A 55 -5.75 -11.06 9.13
CA PHE A 55 -6.40 -10.56 10.35
C PHE A 55 -7.81 -11.14 10.45
N THR A 56 -8.03 -11.96 11.48
CA THR A 56 -9.34 -12.56 11.80
C THR A 56 -10.05 -11.81 12.91
N THR A 57 -9.30 -11.34 13.91
CA THR A 57 -9.77 -10.53 15.02
C THR A 57 -8.74 -9.44 15.30
N VAL A 58 -9.20 -8.22 15.56
CA VAL A 58 -8.36 -7.09 16.00
C VAL A 58 -9.02 -6.46 17.22
N GLU A 59 -8.38 -6.64 18.37
CA GLU A 59 -8.86 -6.11 19.64
C GLU A 59 -8.60 -4.61 19.73
N LEU A 60 -9.65 -3.85 20.04
CA LEU A 60 -9.57 -2.41 20.29
C LEU A 60 -9.82 -2.14 21.77
N GLY A 61 -8.98 -1.31 22.37
CA GLY A 61 -9.24 -0.78 23.72
C GLY A 61 -10.49 0.12 23.73
N THR A 62 -11.17 0.22 24.86
CA THR A 62 -12.34 1.10 25.01
C THR A 62 -11.99 2.59 24.90
N ALA A 63 -10.76 2.94 25.28
CA ALA A 63 -10.20 4.27 25.15
C ALA A 63 -9.19 4.32 23.99
N LEU A 64 -8.93 5.53 23.52
CA LEU A 64 -7.86 5.79 22.56
C LEU A 64 -6.48 5.59 23.19
N ASP A 65 -5.61 4.85 22.52
CA ASP A 65 -4.18 4.90 22.81
C ASP A 65 -3.55 6.09 22.07
N GLY A 66 -3.31 7.18 22.81
CA GLY A 66 -2.78 8.42 22.25
C GLY A 66 -1.37 8.30 21.67
N ALA A 67 -0.52 7.43 22.24
CA ALA A 67 0.84 7.21 21.73
C ALA A 67 0.79 6.47 20.39
N MET A 68 -0.03 5.42 20.34
CA MET A 68 -0.29 4.65 19.13
C MET A 68 -0.90 5.51 18.02
N ALA A 69 -1.91 6.34 18.34
CA ALA A 69 -2.52 7.25 17.39
C ALA A 69 -1.52 8.28 16.85
N THR A 70 -0.59 8.78 17.69
CA THR A 70 0.47 9.70 17.26
C THR A 70 1.43 9.02 16.29
N LYS A 71 1.81 7.77 16.55
CA LYS A 71 2.61 6.97 15.60
C LYS A 71 1.87 6.70 14.30
N GLY A 72 0.57 6.43 14.37
CA GLY A 72 -0.26 6.24 13.18
C GLY A 72 -0.33 7.49 12.32
N GLU A 73 -0.42 8.67 12.95
CA GLU A 73 -0.40 9.96 12.27
C GLU A 73 0.91 10.20 11.51
N GLU A 74 2.06 9.88 12.13
CA GLU A 74 3.38 9.96 11.48
C GLU A 74 3.46 9.05 10.25
N VAL A 75 3.07 7.77 10.39
CA VAL A 75 3.12 6.80 9.28
C VAL A 75 2.14 7.17 8.17
N ALA A 76 0.90 7.56 8.52
CA ALA A 76 -0.10 8.01 7.56
C ALA A 76 0.38 9.24 6.79
N GLY A 77 1.06 10.18 7.47
CA GLY A 77 1.68 11.35 6.86
C GLY A 77 2.59 10.99 5.69
N VAL A 78 3.41 9.95 5.83
CA VAL A 78 4.34 9.51 4.80
C VAL A 78 3.68 8.62 3.73
N LYS A 79 2.79 7.72 4.13
CA LYS A 79 2.30 6.62 3.28
C LYS A 79 0.87 6.78 2.74
N CYS A 80 0.07 7.69 3.28
CA CYS A 80 -1.38 7.75 3.00
C CYS A 80 -1.89 9.14 2.58
N THR A 81 -1.34 10.22 3.14
CA THR A 81 -1.91 11.57 2.97
C THR A 81 -1.76 12.17 1.57
N SER A 82 -0.87 11.61 0.73
CA SER A 82 -0.78 11.95 -0.69
C SER A 82 -2.08 11.59 -1.46
N CYS A 83 -2.84 10.61 -0.96
CA CYS A 83 -4.04 10.10 -1.62
C CYS A 83 -5.33 10.31 -0.80
N HIS A 84 -5.25 10.37 0.53
CA HIS A 84 -6.41 10.43 1.42
C HIS A 84 -6.45 11.69 2.27
N LYS A 85 -7.65 12.22 2.49
CA LYS A 85 -7.92 13.30 3.44
C LYS A 85 -8.53 12.73 4.71
N MET A 86 -8.33 13.44 5.82
CA MET A 86 -8.90 13.15 7.14
C MET A 86 -10.39 13.51 7.22
N THR A 87 -10.88 14.27 6.25
CA THR A 87 -12.28 14.66 6.07
C THR A 87 -13.04 13.60 5.26
N ASP A 88 -14.26 13.91 4.83
CA ASP A 88 -15.05 13.12 3.87
C ASP A 88 -14.69 13.44 2.40
N GLU A 89 -13.81 14.40 2.16
CA GLU A 89 -13.41 14.82 0.82
C GLU A 89 -12.55 13.74 0.13
N ARG A 90 -12.89 13.43 -1.12
CA ARG A 90 -12.06 12.58 -1.99
C ARG A 90 -10.93 13.42 -2.59
N LEU A 91 -9.69 12.94 -2.44
CA LEU A 91 -8.51 13.50 -3.13
C LEU A 91 -8.14 12.62 -4.32
N VAL A 92 -7.47 11.49 -4.06
CA VAL A 92 -7.27 10.39 -5.01
C VAL A 92 -8.10 9.21 -4.51
N GLY A 93 -7.88 8.82 -3.25
CA GLY A 93 -8.73 7.89 -2.51
C GLY A 93 -9.87 8.60 -1.77
N PRO A 94 -10.82 7.83 -1.20
CA PRO A 94 -11.89 8.37 -0.38
C PRO A 94 -11.37 9.03 0.91
N GLY A 95 -12.13 9.97 1.46
CA GLY A 95 -11.86 10.56 2.77
C GLY A 95 -12.03 9.57 3.93
N TRP A 96 -11.29 9.79 5.02
CA TRP A 96 -11.25 8.90 6.19
C TRP A 96 -12.28 9.20 7.27
N LYS A 97 -12.95 10.36 7.25
CA LYS A 97 -13.96 10.70 8.27
C LYS A 97 -14.98 9.57 8.43
N GLY A 98 -15.11 9.01 9.63
CA GLY A 98 -16.02 7.92 10.01
C GLY A 98 -15.63 6.53 9.48
N VAL A 99 -14.40 6.33 8.96
CA VAL A 99 -13.99 5.04 8.37
C VAL A 99 -14.06 3.90 9.39
N THR A 100 -13.74 4.17 10.65
CA THR A 100 -13.78 3.19 11.74
C THR A 100 -15.20 2.89 12.23
N GLU A 101 -16.18 3.70 11.84
CA GLU A 101 -17.61 3.43 12.04
C GLU A 101 -18.18 2.59 10.88
N ARG A 102 -17.68 2.80 9.67
CA ARG A 102 -18.12 2.10 8.46
C ARG A 102 -17.50 0.72 8.29
N ARG A 103 -16.25 0.55 8.73
CA ARG A 103 -15.46 -0.67 8.52
C ARG A 103 -15.02 -1.26 9.85
N LYS A 104 -15.04 -2.59 9.91
CA LYS A 104 -14.48 -3.29 11.06
C LYS A 104 -12.95 -3.14 11.12
N PRO A 105 -12.37 -3.24 12.32
CA PRO A 105 -10.92 -3.19 12.53
C PRO A 105 -10.14 -4.17 11.64
N GLU A 106 -10.55 -5.43 11.61
CA GLU A 106 -9.92 -6.49 10.83
C GLU A 106 -10.01 -6.24 9.32
N TRP A 107 -11.12 -5.64 8.85
CA TRP A 107 -11.27 -5.23 7.45
C TRP A 107 -10.27 -4.15 7.06
N ILE A 108 -10.13 -3.11 7.90
CA ILE A 108 -9.17 -2.03 7.66
C ILE A 108 -7.75 -2.59 7.63
N MET A 109 -7.40 -3.42 8.62
CA MET A 109 -6.07 -4.02 8.72
C MET A 109 -5.75 -4.92 7.53
N ASN A 110 -6.67 -5.78 7.09
CA ASN A 110 -6.50 -6.61 5.90
C ASN A 110 -6.31 -5.74 4.64
N PHE A 111 -7.14 -4.70 4.48
CA PHE A 111 -7.10 -3.88 3.28
C PHE A 111 -5.81 -3.07 3.16
N ILE A 112 -5.39 -2.35 4.22
CA ILE A 112 -4.23 -1.45 4.13
C ILE A 112 -2.89 -2.19 4.04
N THR A 113 -2.82 -3.43 4.54
CA THR A 113 -1.61 -4.27 4.50
C THR A 113 -1.48 -5.07 3.22
N ASN A 114 -2.61 -5.45 2.61
CA ASN A 114 -2.62 -6.16 1.34
C ASN A 114 -3.87 -5.79 0.50
N PRO A 115 -3.84 -4.65 -0.21
CA PRO A 115 -5.04 -4.16 -0.89
C PRO A 115 -5.51 -5.07 -2.03
N ASP A 116 -4.58 -5.67 -2.77
CA ASP A 116 -4.88 -6.28 -4.07
C ASP A 116 -5.97 -7.36 -4.02
N PRO A 117 -5.89 -8.39 -3.13
CA PRO A 117 -6.92 -9.41 -3.07
C PRO A 117 -8.31 -8.88 -2.72
N MET A 118 -8.37 -7.80 -1.93
CA MET A 118 -9.64 -7.17 -1.57
C MET A 118 -10.17 -6.30 -2.70
N ILE A 119 -9.34 -5.61 -3.49
CA ILE A 119 -9.82 -4.87 -4.66
C ILE A 119 -10.45 -5.82 -5.68
N ASP A 120 -9.95 -7.04 -5.79
CA ASP A 120 -10.45 -8.02 -6.75
C ASP A 120 -11.76 -8.71 -6.29
N LYS A 121 -12.07 -8.70 -4.98
CA LYS A 121 -13.17 -9.48 -4.39
C LYS A 121 -14.23 -8.64 -3.65
N ASP A 122 -13.86 -7.54 -3.00
CA ASP A 122 -14.75 -6.75 -2.14
C ASP A 122 -15.64 -5.83 -3.00
N PRO A 123 -16.98 -6.01 -2.99
CA PRO A 123 -17.88 -5.22 -3.81
C PRO A 123 -17.84 -3.71 -3.50
N GLU A 124 -17.60 -3.33 -2.26
CA GLU A 124 -17.53 -1.92 -1.88
C GLU A 124 -16.18 -1.30 -2.25
N VAL A 125 -15.09 -2.06 -2.20
CA VAL A 125 -13.80 -1.60 -2.75
C VAL A 125 -13.86 -1.46 -4.26
N GLN A 126 -14.53 -2.37 -4.96
CA GLN A 126 -14.76 -2.28 -6.41
C GLN A 126 -15.59 -1.04 -6.78
N ALA A 127 -16.69 -0.79 -6.07
CA ALA A 127 -17.47 0.44 -6.24
C ALA A 127 -16.62 1.69 -5.97
N GLN A 128 -15.75 1.64 -4.96
CA GLN A 128 -14.83 2.74 -4.67
C GLN A 128 -13.77 2.92 -5.77
N LEU A 129 -13.31 1.84 -6.39
CA LEU A 129 -12.36 1.88 -7.51
C LEU A 129 -12.98 2.55 -8.74
N GLU A 130 -14.25 2.30 -9.04
CA GLU A 130 -14.96 2.98 -10.12
C GLU A 130 -15.08 4.49 -9.86
N ILE A 131 -15.22 4.89 -8.60
CA ILE A 131 -15.26 6.30 -8.20
C ILE A 131 -13.87 6.93 -8.23
N CYS A 132 -12.85 6.24 -7.72
CA CYS A 132 -11.50 6.78 -7.57
C CYS A 132 -10.64 6.67 -8.84
N LEU A 133 -10.97 5.74 -9.74
CA LEU A 133 -10.26 5.43 -10.99
C LEU A 133 -8.78 5.05 -10.81
N VAL A 134 -8.34 4.87 -9.56
CA VAL A 134 -6.96 4.54 -9.19
C VAL A 134 -6.99 3.41 -8.19
N ARG A 135 -6.27 2.34 -8.50
CA ARG A 135 -6.07 1.20 -7.61
C ARG A 135 -5.15 1.61 -6.46
N MET A 136 -5.53 1.35 -5.21
CA MET A 136 -4.67 1.62 -4.06
C MET A 136 -3.46 0.67 -4.09
N PRO A 137 -2.21 1.18 -4.18
CA PRO A 137 -1.04 0.33 -4.17
C PRO A 137 -0.73 -0.16 -2.76
N ASN A 138 -0.11 -1.34 -2.66
CA ASN A 138 0.45 -1.83 -1.40
C ASN A 138 1.56 -0.87 -0.91
N GLN A 139 1.41 -0.32 0.30
CA GLN A 139 2.34 0.65 0.90
C GLN A 139 3.47 -0.02 1.71
N GLY A 140 3.57 -1.35 1.67
CA GLY A 140 4.55 -2.12 2.44
C GLY A 140 4.46 -1.83 3.93
N LEU A 141 3.24 -1.84 4.48
CA LEU A 141 3.02 -1.64 5.92
C LEU A 141 3.45 -2.89 6.69
N SER A 142 4.13 -2.67 7.81
CA SER A 142 4.19 -3.69 8.86
C SER A 142 2.83 -3.79 9.58
N ASP A 143 2.64 -4.85 10.35
CA ASP A 143 1.40 -5.03 11.12
C ASP A 143 1.26 -3.96 12.20
N ASP A 144 2.37 -3.56 12.82
CA ASP A 144 2.40 -2.48 13.83
C ASP A 144 2.07 -1.13 13.19
N ASP A 145 2.66 -0.81 12.04
CA ASP A 145 2.33 0.43 11.30
C ASP A 145 0.84 0.48 10.96
N ALA A 146 0.28 -0.62 10.46
CA ALA A 146 -1.13 -0.73 10.15
C ALA A 146 -2.01 -0.55 11.40
N ARG A 147 -1.63 -1.17 12.52
CA ARG A 147 -2.36 -1.04 13.79
C ARG A 147 -2.32 0.38 14.32
N HIS A 148 -1.17 1.06 14.19
CA HIS A 148 -1.00 2.45 14.56
C HIS A 148 -1.87 3.36 13.69
N ILE A 149 -1.89 3.16 12.37
CA ILE A 149 -2.76 3.89 11.44
C ILE A 149 -4.23 3.69 11.81
N LEU A 150 -4.65 2.48 12.13
CA LEU A 150 -6.02 2.21 12.58
C LEU A 150 -6.37 3.01 13.85
N GLU A 151 -5.45 3.09 14.83
CA GLU A 151 -5.68 3.92 16.03
C GLU A 151 -5.77 5.42 15.69
N PHE A 152 -4.97 5.88 14.72
CA PHE A 152 -5.07 7.24 14.22
C PHE A 152 -6.42 7.50 13.52
N MET A 153 -6.94 6.55 12.75
CA MET A 153 -8.28 6.64 12.17
C MET A 153 -9.36 6.71 13.27
N ARG A 154 -9.22 5.96 14.37
CA ARG A 154 -10.13 6.06 15.53
C ARG A 154 -10.08 7.43 16.18
N LYS A 155 -8.89 8.01 16.34
CA LYS A 155 -8.70 9.40 16.81
C LYS A 155 -9.38 10.39 15.87
N ASN A 156 -9.20 10.23 14.57
CA ASN A 156 -9.84 11.07 13.53
C ASN A 156 -11.37 11.02 13.63
N ASP A 157 -11.91 9.86 13.95
CA ASP A 157 -13.34 9.61 14.08
C ASP A 157 -13.89 9.93 15.48
N GLY A 158 -13.06 10.52 16.36
CA GLY A 158 -13.51 11.11 17.62
C GLY A 158 -13.48 10.20 18.85
N VAL A 159 -12.87 9.02 18.75
CA VAL A 159 -12.56 8.18 19.93
C VAL A 159 -11.56 8.93 20.83
N LYS A 160 -11.81 8.90 22.15
CA LYS A 160 -11.03 9.62 23.17
C LYS A 160 -10.30 8.68 24.11
#